data_AF-A0A7S2NZ58-F1
#
_entry.id   AF-A0A7S2NZ58-F1
#
_cell.length_a   1.000
_cell.length_b   1.000
_cell.length_c   1.000
_cell.angle_alpha   90.00
_cell.angle_beta   90.00
_cell.angle_gamma   90.00
#
_symmetry.space_group_name_H-M   'P 1'
#
loop_
_entity.id
_entity.type
_entity.pdbx_description
1 polymer ?
#
loop_
_entity_poly.entity_id
_entity_poly.type
_entity_poly.pdbx_seq_one_letter_code
_entity_poly.pdbx_strand_id
1 'polypeptide(L)'
;FFTRKFWMCYKCMGLVVAPGGLGTCDELFELMTLMQTGKIKRKLPVILIGKQFWKACINWEAFVEYGMISEEDASQLIFVDTADEAFEALTKGIERLEDDAIV
;
A
#
# COMPACT_ATOMS: atom_id res chain seq x y z
N PHE A 1 -10.47 -18.83 0.02
CA PHE A 1 -10.29 -17.37 -0.14
C PHE A 1 -9.22 -16.86 0.82
N PHE A 2 -9.42 -16.96 2.15
CA PHE A 2 -8.47 -16.51 3.18
C PHE A 2 -7.01 -16.96 2.97
N THR A 3 -6.77 -18.26 2.74
CA THR A 3 -5.40 -18.78 2.57
C THR A 3 -4.65 -18.12 1.42
N ARG A 4 -5.35 -17.73 0.34
CA ARG A 4 -4.74 -17.02 -0.80
C ARG A 4 -4.27 -15.63 -0.39
N LYS A 5 -5.15 -14.84 0.23
CA LYS A 5 -4.83 -13.48 0.68
C LYS A 5 -3.69 -13.50 1.70
N PHE A 6 -3.76 -14.43 2.67
CA PHE A 6 -2.71 -14.61 3.66
C PHE A 6 -1.33 -14.81 3.01
N TRP A 7 -1.20 -15.73 2.05
CA TRP A 7 0.10 -15.99 1.40
C TRP A 7 0.57 -14.82 0.53
N MET A 8 -0.34 -14.09 -0.12
CA MET A 8 0.01 -12.88 -0.87
C MET A 8 0.58 -11.80 0.07
N CYS A 9 -0.14 -11.47 1.14
CA CYS A 9 0.29 -10.45 2.11
C CYS A 9 1.57 -10.87 2.86
N TYR A 10 1.67 -12.14 3.28
CA TYR A 10 2.79 -12.63 4.09
C TYR A 10 4.13 -12.69 3.33
N LYS A 11 4.09 -12.89 2.00
CA LYS A 11 5.31 -13.04 1.17
C LYS A 11 5.63 -11.82 0.33
N CYS A 12 4.74 -10.84 0.22
CA CYS A 12 4.99 -9.66 -0.59
C CYS A 12 6.08 -8.76 0.02
N MET A 13 6.85 -8.10 -0.84
CA MET A 13 7.82 -7.06 -0.48
C MET A 13 7.30 -5.65 -0.83
N GLY A 14 6.08 -5.57 -1.36
CA GLY A 14 5.41 -4.36 -1.80
C GLY A 14 4.10 -4.72 -2.49
N LEU A 15 3.20 -3.76 -2.62
CA LEU A 15 1.90 -3.92 -3.25
C LEU A 15 1.72 -2.91 -4.36
N VAL A 16 1.35 -3.36 -5.55
CA VAL A 16 0.99 -2.51 -6.68
C VAL A 16 -0.48 -2.76 -7.01
N VAL A 17 -1.28 -1.69 -6.99
CA VAL A 17 -2.74 -1.76 -7.11
C VAL A 17 -3.18 -0.91 -8.30
N ALA A 18 -3.66 -1.57 -9.34
CA ALA A 18 -4.32 -0.94 -10.47
C ALA A 18 -5.81 -0.64 -10.16
N PRO A 19 -6.48 0.22 -10.95
CA PRO A 19 -7.90 0.49 -10.77
C PRO A 19 -8.73 -0.80 -10.75
N GLY A 20 -9.59 -0.94 -9.75
CA GLY A 20 -10.32 -2.17 -9.50
C GLY A 20 -11.56 -1.97 -8.62
N GLY A 21 -12.31 -3.06 -8.42
CA GLY A 21 -13.54 -3.04 -7.63
C GLY A 21 -13.34 -3.42 -6.17
N LEU A 22 -14.40 -3.92 -5.52
CA LEU A 22 -14.40 -4.26 -4.10
C LEU A 22 -13.32 -5.28 -3.72
N GLY A 23 -13.03 -6.28 -4.56
CA GLY A 23 -11.97 -7.26 -4.27
C GLY A 23 -10.57 -6.64 -4.23
N THR A 24 -10.32 -5.65 -5.08
CA THR A 24 -9.05 -4.90 -5.10
C THR A 24 -8.94 -4.01 -3.86
N CYS A 25 -10.02 -3.32 -3.48
CA CYS A 25 -10.06 -2.55 -2.24
C CYS A 25 -9.88 -3.43 -1.01
N ASP A 26 -10.49 -4.63 -0.99
CA ASP A 26 -10.36 -5.60 0.11
C ASP A 26 -8.90 -6.08 0.28
N GLU A 27 -8.14 -6.26 -0.80
CA GLU A 27 -6.70 -6.59 -0.71
C GLU A 27 -5.86 -5.38 -0.28
N LEU A 28 -6.17 -4.17 -0.77
CA LEU A 28 -5.51 -2.92 -0.37
C LEU A 28 -5.68 -2.63 1.13
N PHE A 29 -6.94 -2.59 1.61
CA PHE A 29 -7.22 -2.28 3.00
C PHE A 29 -6.75 -3.37 3.97
N GLU A 30 -6.76 -4.64 3.57
CA GLU A 30 -6.19 -5.72 4.38
C GLU A 30 -4.69 -5.48 4.63
N LEU A 31 -3.91 -5.17 3.59
CA LEU A 31 -2.48 -4.91 3.76
C LEU A 31 -2.21 -3.67 4.62
N MET A 32 -2.93 -2.57 4.36
CA MET A 32 -2.80 -1.34 5.15
C MET A 32 -3.12 -1.59 6.63
N THR A 33 -4.18 -2.33 6.93
CA THR A 33 -4.56 -2.68 8.31
C THR A 33 -3.50 -3.55 8.98
N LEU A 34 -2.92 -4.50 8.25
CA LEU A 34 -1.85 -5.36 8.78
C LEU A 34 -0.58 -4.57 9.13
N MET A 35 -0.25 -3.53 8.34
CA MET A 35 0.87 -2.62 8.64
C MET A 35 0.54 -1.72 9.84
N GLN A 36 -0.64 -1.09 9.84
CA GLN A 36 -1.11 -0.22 10.92
C GLN A 36 -1.12 -0.92 12.28
N THR A 37 -1.55 -2.18 12.32
CA THR A 37 -1.61 -3.00 13.54
C THR A 37 -0.29 -3.70 13.90
N GLY A 38 0.76 -3.48 13.12
CA GLY A 38 2.09 -4.07 13.33
C GLY A 38 2.16 -5.58 13.14
N LYS A 39 1.15 -6.20 12.51
CA LYS A 39 1.17 -7.62 12.13
C LYS A 39 2.17 -7.87 11.01
N ILE A 40 2.28 -6.91 10.09
CA ILE A 40 3.43 -6.74 9.22
C ILE A 40 4.25 -5.58 9.78
N LYS A 41 5.43 -5.89 10.31
CA LYS A 41 6.31 -4.87 10.95
C LYS A 41 7.07 -4.00 9.95
N ARG A 42 7.11 -4.42 8.68
CA ARG A 42 7.83 -3.75 7.60
C ARG A 42 6.92 -2.72 6.97
N LYS A 43 7.43 -1.53 6.66
CA LYS A 43 6.69 -0.48 5.94
C LYS A 43 6.73 -0.76 4.44
N LEU A 44 5.91 -1.71 4.00
CA LEU A 44 5.90 -2.13 2.60
C LEU A 44 5.44 -0.98 1.70
N PRO A 45 6.09 -0.73 0.54
CA PRO A 45 5.62 0.26 -0.40
C PRO A 45 4.25 -0.15 -0.97
N VAL A 46 3.27 0.75 -0.91
CA VAL A 46 1.94 0.56 -1.49
C VAL A 46 1.75 1.56 -2.63
N ILE A 47 1.69 1.05 -3.84
CA ILE A 47 1.68 1.84 -5.07
C ILE A 47 0.31 1.75 -5.74
N LEU A 48 -0.31 2.89 -5.95
CA LEU A 48 -1.64 3.02 -6.54
C LEU A 48 -1.50 3.60 -7.96
N ILE A 49 -1.72 2.75 -8.98
CA ILE A 49 -1.68 3.15 -10.38
C ILE A 49 -3.02 3.79 -10.78
N GLY A 50 -2.96 4.93 -11.46
CA GLY A 50 -4.12 5.68 -11.93
C GLY A 50 -4.56 6.72 -10.90
N LYS A 51 -3.80 7.81 -10.78
CA LYS A 51 -3.99 8.82 -9.72
C LYS A 51 -5.42 9.37 -9.70
N GLN A 52 -5.99 9.64 -10.87
CA GLN A 52 -7.35 10.17 -11.00
C GLN A 52 -8.41 9.21 -10.44
N PHE A 53 -8.27 7.92 -10.71
CA PHE A 53 -9.21 6.91 -10.21
C PHE A 53 -9.21 6.87 -8.69
N TRP A 54 -8.02 6.73 -8.08
CA TRP A 54 -7.92 6.58 -6.64
C TRP A 54 -8.34 7.82 -5.85
N LYS A 55 -8.02 9.03 -6.35
CA LYS A 55 -8.49 10.29 -5.74
C LYS A 55 -10.00 10.48 -5.85
N ALA A 56 -10.64 9.94 -6.89
CA ALA A 56 -12.09 10.01 -7.05
C ALA A 56 -12.81 8.98 -6.16
N CYS A 57 -12.24 7.81 -5.95
CA CYS A 57 -12.85 6.72 -5.18
C CYS A 57 -12.65 6.85 -3.67
N ILE A 58 -11.47 7.29 -3.23
CA ILE A 58 -11.09 7.34 -1.81
C ILE A 58 -10.42 8.67 -1.52
N ASN A 59 -10.99 9.43 -0.58
CA ASN A 59 -10.39 10.64 -0.05
C ASN A 59 -9.56 10.28 1.20
N TRP A 60 -8.26 10.09 1.02
CA TRP A 60 -7.35 9.69 2.09
C TRP A 60 -7.11 10.82 3.09
N GLU A 61 -7.17 12.07 2.63
CA GLU A 61 -7.08 13.26 3.47
C GLU A 61 -8.23 13.30 4.48
N ALA A 62 -9.44 12.94 4.06
CA ALA A 62 -10.58 12.83 4.97
C ALA A 62 -10.37 11.72 6.02
N PHE A 63 -9.77 10.58 5.66
CA PHE A 63 -9.46 9.54 6.65
C PHE A 63 -8.52 10.04 7.74
N VAL A 64 -7.54 10.88 7.39
CA VAL A 64 -6.65 11.53 8.35
C VAL A 64 -7.41 12.58 9.17
N GLU A 65 -8.19 13.45 8.52
CA GLU A 65 -8.97 14.52 9.17
C GLU A 65 -9.94 13.98 10.23
N TYR A 66 -10.63 12.88 9.93
CA TYR A 66 -11.54 12.22 10.87
C TYR A 66 -10.82 11.30 11.88
N GLY A 67 -9.49 11.19 11.83
CA GLY A 67 -8.70 10.38 12.77
C GLY A 67 -8.84 8.86 12.57
N MET A 68 -9.18 8.42 11.35
CA MET A 68 -9.33 7.01 11.00
C MET A 68 -7.98 6.32 10.72
N ILE A 69 -7.02 7.07 10.18
CA ILE A 69 -5.62 6.65 9.97
C ILE A 69 -4.68 7.79 10.37
N SER A 70 -3.40 7.48 10.61
CA SER A 70 -2.39 8.50 10.84
C SER A 70 -1.88 9.13 9.53
N GLU A 71 -1.27 10.32 9.63
CA GLU A 71 -0.55 10.92 8.50
C GLU A 71 0.57 10.00 7.98
N GLU A 72 1.21 9.27 8.90
CA GLU A 72 2.24 8.29 8.57
C GLU A 72 1.68 7.14 7.73
N ASP A 73 0.52 6.58 8.09
CA ASP A 73 -0.15 5.54 7.31
C ASP A 73 -0.50 6.04 5.90
N ALA A 74 -1.02 7.27 5.80
CA ALA A 74 -1.36 7.88 4.51
C ALA A 74 -0.11 8.14 3.65
N SER A 75 1.02 8.52 4.26
CA SER A 75 2.28 8.79 3.56
C SER A 75 2.91 7.57 2.89
N GLN A 76 2.49 6.35 3.27
CA GLN A 76 2.94 5.10 2.66
C GLN A 76 2.33 4.85 1.27
N LEU A 77 1.24 5.55 0.93
CA LEU A 77 0.57 5.44 -0.36
C LEU A 77 1.29 6.26 -1.42
N ILE A 78 1.76 5.58 -2.46
CA ILE A 78 2.47 6.19 -3.59
C ILE A 78 1.57 6.15 -4.82
N PHE A 79 1.13 7.31 -5.28
CA PHE A 79 0.26 7.42 -6.45
C PHE A 79 1.10 7.62 -7.71
N VAL A 80 0.86 6.82 -8.74
CA VAL A 80 1.59 6.84 -10.03
C VAL A 80 0.62 6.70 -11.20
N ASP A 81 1.03 7.03 -12.43
CA ASP A 81 0.19 6.86 -13.63
C ASP A 81 0.76 5.85 -14.64
N THR A 82 2.04 5.50 -14.54
CA THR A 82 2.71 4.59 -15.49
C THR A 82 3.30 3.38 -14.78
N ALA A 83 3.51 2.31 -15.56
CA ALA A 83 4.19 1.10 -15.08
C ALA A 83 5.66 1.38 -14.71
N ASP A 84 6.32 2.28 -15.44
CA ASP A 84 7.71 2.67 -15.17
C ASP A 84 7.83 3.41 -13.84
N GLU A 85 6.94 4.38 -13.57
CA GLU A 85 6.85 5.06 -12.27
C GLU A 85 6.58 4.06 -11.14
N ALA A 86 5.67 3.10 -11.37
CA ALA A 86 5.36 2.07 -10.39
C ALA A 86 6.57 1.19 -10.09
N PHE A 87 7.31 0.78 -11.13
CA PHE A 87 8.50 -0.05 -10.99
C PHE A 87 9.63 0.66 -10.24
N GLU A 88 9.87 1.94 -10.56
CA GLU A 88 10.86 2.76 -9.88
C GLU A 88 10.51 2.97 -8.40
N ALA A 89 9.25 3.32 -8.10
CA ALA A 89 8.77 3.49 -6.74
C ALA A 89 8.86 2.20 -5.92
N LEU A 90 8.52 1.06 -6.53
CA LEU A 90 8.59 -0.25 -5.90
C LEU A 90 10.02 -0.61 -5.55
N THR A 91 10.94 -0.48 -6.51
CA THR A 91 12.36 -0.84 -6.31
C THR A 91 12.99 0.02 -5.20
N LYS A 92 12.80 1.34 -5.24
CA LYS A 92 13.27 2.25 -4.16
C LYS A 92 12.63 1.94 -2.80
N GLY A 93 11.37 1.52 -2.79
CA GLY A 93 10.68 1.10 -1.58
C GLY A 93 11.30 -0.16 -0.96
N ILE A 94 11.63 -1.14 -1.80
CA ILE A 94 12.26 -2.39 -1.38
C ILE A 94 13.69 -2.17 -0.90
N GLU A 95 14.49 -1.38 -1.61
CA GLU A 95 15.88 -1.07 -1.19
C GLU A 95 15.92 -0.47 0.22
N ARG A 96 15.04 0.50 0.53
CA ARG A 96 14.92 1.07 1.88
C ARG A 96 14.59 0.04 2.96
N LEU A 97 13.77 -0.95 2.63
CA LEU A 97 13.42 -2.02 3.57
C LEU A 97 14.60 -2.95 3.87
N GLU A 98 15.47 -3.17 2.88
CA GLU A 98 16.68 -3.97 3.06
C GLU A 98 17.70 -3.23 3.93
N ASP A 99 17.85 -1.92 3.72
CA ASP A 99 18.71 -1.06 4.55
C ASP A 99 18.23 -1.04 6.02
N ASP A 100 16.93 -0.89 6.25
CA ASP A 100 16.33 -0.91 7.60
C ASP A 100 16.43 -2.29 8.30
N ALA A 101 16.62 -3.38 7.54
CA ALA A 101 16.75 -4.74 8.08
C ALA A 101 18.19 -5.14 8.43
N ILE A 102 19.18 -4.36 7.97
CA ILE A 102 20.62 -4.58 8.21
C ILE A 102 21.11 -3.80 9.45
N VAL A 103 20.29 -2.92 10.01
CA VAL A 103 20.57 -2.15 11.24
C VAL A 103 20.01 -2.83 12.49
#